data_AF-A0A644T2P0-F1
#
_entry.id   AF-A0A644T2P0-F1
#
_cell.length_a   1.000
_cell.length_b   1.000
_cell.length_c   1.000
_cell.angle_alpha   90.00
_cell.angle_beta   90.00
_cell.angle_gamma   90.00
#
_symmetry.space_group_name_H-M   'P 1'
#
loop_
_entity.id
_entity.type
_entity.pdbx_description
1 polymer ?
#
loop_
_entity_poly.entity_id
_entity_poly.type
_entity_poly.pdbx_seq_one_letter_code
_entity_poly.pdbx_strand_id
1 'polypeptide(L)'
;MTLKNKMDIFINIIRCYSNLLGYNNSNSKAPYKYYISMGNFCLPRSFLTEWGIKPRKSEGELSLPFDLLHIDPIALNYYFLFSFRHFFSNVEFNKEENVFRSVHGHYRLFNHDKDCGDNFTMLMNRYKNRIANLKKIMKSKENILFVQACENCYMDVDNLYEILRFYRKNNPFKLILLDLCCSKSINKKNINKNITIIKEPYPTDDYLWWSKDCRKSDAGIDFENRLRKKIEGIIHV
;
A
#
# COMPACT_ATOMS: atom_id res chain seq x y z
N MET A 1 17.76 -15.87 -40.18
CA MET A 1 17.84 -15.69 -38.71
C MET A 1 16.66 -16.42 -38.07
N THR A 2 16.91 -17.36 -37.17
CA THR A 2 15.87 -18.24 -36.57
C THR A 2 15.00 -17.50 -35.56
N LEU A 3 13.83 -18.05 -35.24
CA LEU A 3 12.90 -17.50 -34.23
C LEU A 3 13.59 -17.36 -32.85
N LYS A 4 14.46 -18.33 -32.51
CA LYS A 4 15.29 -18.32 -31.30
C LYS A 4 16.23 -17.11 -31.27
N ASN A 5 16.92 -16.83 -32.38
CA ASN A 5 17.80 -15.65 -32.47
C ASN A 5 17.03 -14.33 -32.33
N LYS A 6 15.76 -14.26 -32.74
CA LYS A 6 14.94 -13.05 -32.55
C LYS A 6 14.54 -12.86 -31.08
N MET A 7 14.21 -13.95 -30.37
CA MET A 7 13.93 -13.92 -28.94
C MET A 7 15.14 -13.54 -28.10
N ASP A 8 16.32 -14.07 -28.44
CA ASP A 8 17.55 -13.76 -27.69
C ASP A 8 17.95 -12.29 -27.85
N ILE A 9 17.79 -11.72 -29.05
CA ILE A 9 18.01 -10.28 -29.28
C ILE A 9 16.98 -9.44 -28.50
N PHE A 10 15.72 -9.83 -28.51
CA PHE A 10 14.66 -9.11 -27.77
C PHE A 10 14.92 -9.10 -26.27
N ILE A 11 15.33 -10.24 -25.69
CA ILE A 11 15.69 -10.35 -24.27
C ILE A 11 16.90 -9.47 -23.94
N ASN A 12 17.92 -9.43 -24.80
CA ASN A 12 19.09 -8.60 -24.59
C ASN A 12 18.78 -7.10 -24.68
N ILE A 13 17.87 -6.68 -25.57
CA ILE A 13 17.41 -5.30 -25.66
C ILE A 13 16.68 -4.89 -24.38
N ILE A 14 15.77 -5.73 -23.86
CA ILE A 14 15.08 -5.47 -22.59
C ILE A 14 16.09 -5.32 -21.45
N ARG A 15 17.07 -6.22 -21.38
CA ARG A 15 18.08 -6.23 -20.33
C ARG A 15 18.98 -4.98 -20.38
N CYS A 16 19.35 -4.53 -21.58
CA CYS A 16 20.06 -3.26 -21.77
C CYS A 16 19.21 -2.06 -21.35
N TYR A 17 17.92 -2.03 -21.71
CA TYR A 17 17.00 -0.96 -21.31
C TYR A 17 16.80 -0.91 -19.79
N SER A 18 16.67 -2.06 -19.12
CA SER A 18 16.59 -2.13 -17.65
C SER A 18 17.86 -1.59 -16.98
N ASN A 19 19.04 -1.90 -17.50
CA ASN A 19 20.30 -1.37 -16.98
C ASN A 19 20.44 0.15 -17.21
N LEU A 20 20.01 0.65 -18.37
CA LEU A 20 19.98 2.10 -18.69
C LEU A 20 19.01 2.88 -17.78
N LEU A 21 17.93 2.24 -17.32
CA LEU A 21 16.95 2.81 -16.39
C LEU A 21 17.31 2.62 -14.91
N GLY A 22 18.50 2.06 -14.61
CA GLY A 22 18.96 1.85 -13.24
C GLY A 22 18.31 0.66 -12.51
N TYR A 23 17.59 -0.22 -13.21
CA TYR A 23 17.19 -1.52 -12.67
C TYR A 23 18.40 -2.47 -12.67
N ASN A 24 19.33 -2.22 -11.75
CA ASN A 24 20.35 -3.20 -11.45
C ASN A 24 19.69 -4.39 -10.75
N ASN A 25 19.76 -5.55 -11.38
CA ASN A 25 19.45 -6.83 -10.75
C ASN A 25 20.60 -7.15 -9.77
N SER A 26 20.69 -6.41 -8.66
CA SER A 26 21.59 -6.75 -7.58
C SER A 26 20.99 -7.92 -6.82
N ASN A 27 21.71 -9.05 -6.78
CA ASN A 27 21.45 -10.20 -5.91
C ASN A 27 21.56 -9.88 -4.39
N SER A 28 21.39 -8.61 -4.00
CA SER A 28 21.09 -8.24 -2.62
C SER A 28 19.72 -8.80 -2.26
N LYS A 29 19.64 -9.68 -1.26
CA LYS A 29 18.34 -10.04 -0.66
C LYS A 29 17.55 -8.75 -0.43
N ALA A 30 16.34 -8.67 -0.99
CA ALA A 30 15.46 -7.54 -0.73
C ALA A 30 15.39 -7.32 0.80
N PRO A 31 15.68 -6.11 1.30
CA PRO A 31 15.89 -5.89 2.74
C PRO A 31 14.60 -6.06 3.56
N TYR A 32 13.46 -6.08 2.88
CA TYR A 32 12.15 -6.42 3.43
C TYR A 32 11.55 -7.59 2.65
N LYS A 33 11.04 -8.58 3.38
CA LYS A 33 10.31 -9.71 2.80
C LYS A 33 8.87 -9.32 2.45
N TYR A 34 8.27 -8.44 3.25
CA TYR A 34 6.88 -8.03 3.12
C TYR A 34 6.76 -6.51 3.06
N TYR A 35 5.94 -6.04 2.12
CA TYR A 35 5.55 -4.65 1.95
C TYR A 35 4.06 -4.55 2.22
N ILE A 36 3.65 -3.85 3.27
CA ILE A 36 2.24 -3.80 3.72
C ILE A 36 1.70 -2.39 3.52
N SER A 37 0.71 -2.26 2.65
CA SER A 37 -0.10 -1.05 2.55
C SER A 37 -1.03 -0.98 3.77
N MET A 38 -1.03 0.14 4.46
CA MET A 38 -1.80 0.35 5.68
C MET A 38 -3.15 1.06 5.44
N GLY A 39 -3.50 1.34 4.18
CA GLY A 39 -4.82 1.85 3.80
C GLY A 39 -4.86 3.38 3.63
N ASN A 40 -5.95 4.02 4.06
CA ASN A 40 -6.51 5.28 3.53
C ASN A 40 -7.11 5.10 2.13
N PHE A 41 -6.29 4.68 1.18
CA PHE A 41 -6.72 4.31 -0.18
C PHE A 41 -5.66 3.41 -0.84
N CYS A 42 -5.92 2.93 -2.05
CA CYS A 42 -5.07 1.92 -2.68
C CYS A 42 -3.74 2.44 -3.24
N LEU A 43 -3.44 3.75 -3.18
CA LEU A 43 -2.23 4.33 -3.77
C LEU A 43 -0.94 3.61 -3.31
N PRO A 44 -0.64 3.41 -2.01
CA PRO A 44 0.60 2.71 -1.63
C PRO A 44 0.69 1.32 -2.24
N ARG A 45 -0.42 0.56 -2.29
CA ARG A 45 -0.44 -0.76 -2.91
C ARG A 45 -0.19 -0.69 -4.42
N SER A 46 -0.85 0.23 -5.12
CA SER A 46 -0.79 0.37 -6.58
C SER A 46 0.59 0.84 -7.01
N PHE A 47 1.05 1.95 -6.44
CA PHE A 47 2.35 2.55 -6.70
C PHE A 47 3.50 1.54 -6.45
N LEU A 48 3.55 0.89 -5.27
CA LEU A 48 4.64 -0.02 -4.95
C LEU A 48 4.75 -1.20 -5.94
N THR A 49 3.62 -1.68 -6.47
CA THR A 49 3.63 -2.80 -7.42
C THR A 49 3.87 -2.36 -8.86
N GLU A 50 3.36 -1.21 -9.25
CA GLU A 50 3.58 -0.70 -10.61
C GLU A 50 5.05 -0.37 -10.85
N TRP A 51 5.74 0.12 -9.83
CA TRP A 51 7.18 0.38 -9.84
C TRP A 51 8.06 -0.83 -9.44
N GLY A 52 7.46 -2.01 -9.24
CA GLY A 52 8.21 -3.24 -8.97
C GLY A 52 8.90 -3.31 -7.60
N ILE A 53 8.56 -2.41 -6.66
CA ILE A 53 9.06 -2.45 -5.27
C ILE A 53 8.40 -3.61 -4.50
N LYS A 54 7.10 -3.82 -4.72
CA LYS A 54 6.29 -4.90 -4.12
C LYS A 54 5.86 -5.91 -5.19
N PRO A 55 5.98 -7.23 -4.93
CA PRO A 55 5.51 -8.25 -5.87
C PRO A 55 4.01 -8.12 -6.20
N ARG A 56 3.67 -8.54 -7.41
CA ARG A 56 2.30 -8.59 -7.93
C ARG A 56 1.59 -9.85 -7.45
N LYS A 57 0.27 -9.84 -7.52
CA LYS A 57 -0.53 -11.06 -7.27
C LYS A 57 -0.14 -12.21 -8.22
N SER A 58 0.18 -11.89 -9.49
CA SER A 58 0.66 -12.86 -10.48
C SER A 58 2.00 -13.49 -10.11
N GLU A 59 2.75 -12.89 -9.18
CA GLU A 59 4.03 -13.37 -8.65
C GLU A 59 3.86 -14.08 -7.30
N GLY A 60 2.62 -14.37 -6.90
CA GLY A 60 2.29 -15.05 -5.64
C GLY A 60 2.09 -14.14 -4.45
N GLU A 61 2.07 -12.81 -4.61
CA GLU A 61 1.82 -11.89 -3.50
C GLU A 61 0.42 -12.09 -2.92
N LEU A 62 0.37 -12.29 -1.60
CA LEU A 62 -0.89 -12.40 -0.87
C LEU A 62 -1.56 -11.03 -0.74
N SER A 63 -2.86 -10.97 -1.01
CA SER A 63 -3.65 -9.77 -0.72
C SER A 63 -3.88 -9.62 0.79
N LEU A 64 -3.79 -8.38 1.26
CA LEU A 64 -3.96 -7.95 2.65
C LEU A 64 -5.23 -7.09 2.78
N PRO A 65 -5.79 -6.88 3.99
CA PRO A 65 -7.11 -6.28 4.13
C PRO A 65 -7.16 -4.81 3.72
N PHE A 66 -6.03 -4.11 3.76
CA PHE A 66 -5.96 -2.68 3.45
C PHE A 66 -5.36 -2.36 2.07
N ASP A 67 -5.01 -3.39 1.29
CA ASP A 67 -4.39 -3.22 -0.03
C ASP A 67 -5.28 -2.41 -0.99
N LEU A 68 -6.60 -2.66 -0.95
CA LEU A 68 -7.58 -2.12 -1.88
C LEU A 68 -8.80 -1.53 -1.15
N LEU A 69 -8.69 -1.30 0.15
CA LEU A 69 -9.79 -0.77 0.96
C LEU A 69 -9.58 0.74 1.13
N HIS A 70 -10.62 1.52 0.85
CA HIS A 70 -10.66 2.91 1.30
C HIS A 70 -11.18 2.91 2.75
N ILE A 71 -10.36 3.38 3.68
CA ILE A 71 -10.62 3.32 5.12
C ILE A 71 -10.04 4.53 5.83
N ASP A 72 -10.79 5.12 6.77
CA ASP A 72 -10.28 6.23 7.58
C ASP A 72 -9.06 5.78 8.44
N PRO A 73 -7.98 6.58 8.53
CA PRO A 73 -6.84 6.32 9.42
C PRO A 73 -7.17 5.99 10.88
N ILE A 74 -8.18 6.61 11.47
CA ILE A 74 -8.63 6.31 12.84
C ILE A 74 -9.19 4.89 12.90
N ALA A 75 -9.90 4.48 11.85
CA ALA A 75 -10.47 3.13 11.75
C ALA A 75 -9.40 2.06 11.65
N LEU A 76 -8.27 2.35 11.00
CA LEU A 76 -7.12 1.45 10.94
C LEU A 76 -6.65 1.06 12.35
N ASN A 77 -6.39 2.06 13.20
CA ASN A 77 -5.99 1.85 14.60
C ASN A 77 -7.03 1.03 15.37
N TYR A 78 -8.32 1.36 15.19
CA TYR A 78 -9.43 0.63 15.80
C TYR A 78 -9.42 -0.86 15.42
N TYR A 79 -9.24 -1.20 14.14
CA TYR A 79 -9.26 -2.60 13.71
C TYR A 79 -8.10 -3.43 14.21
N PHE A 80 -6.91 -2.83 14.30
CA PHE A 80 -5.81 -3.50 14.98
C PHE A 80 -6.11 -3.65 16.48
N LEU A 81 -6.54 -2.60 17.19
CA LEU A 81 -6.80 -2.66 18.62
C LEU A 81 -7.81 -3.76 18.98
N PHE A 82 -8.89 -3.89 18.20
CA PHE A 82 -9.94 -4.88 18.41
C PHE A 82 -9.75 -6.19 17.61
N SER A 83 -8.54 -6.46 17.12
CA SER A 83 -8.22 -7.72 16.41
C SER A 83 -9.16 -8.08 15.25
N PHE A 84 -9.70 -7.06 14.58
CA PHE A 84 -10.68 -7.13 13.50
C PHE A 84 -12.07 -7.69 13.89
N ARG A 85 -12.42 -7.77 15.18
CA ARG A 85 -13.70 -8.33 15.65
C ARG A 85 -14.93 -7.67 15.03
N HIS A 86 -14.85 -6.36 14.78
CA HIS A 86 -15.96 -5.54 14.28
C HIS A 86 -15.80 -5.14 12.81
N PHE A 87 -14.89 -5.78 12.07
CA PHE A 87 -14.51 -5.36 10.71
C PHE A 87 -15.69 -5.37 9.72
N PHE A 88 -16.62 -6.30 9.90
CA PHE A 88 -17.80 -6.49 9.05
C PHE A 88 -19.08 -5.85 9.61
N SER A 89 -19.00 -5.18 10.76
CA SER A 89 -20.16 -4.51 11.35
C SER A 89 -20.59 -3.32 10.49
N ASN A 90 -21.90 -3.10 10.37
CA ASN A 90 -22.51 -1.96 9.69
C ASN A 90 -22.06 -1.78 8.24
N VAL A 91 -21.85 -2.88 7.51
CA VAL A 91 -21.52 -2.87 6.08
C VAL A 91 -22.76 -3.27 5.28
N GLU A 92 -23.15 -2.44 4.33
CA GLU A 92 -24.31 -2.66 3.46
C GLU A 92 -23.92 -2.51 1.99
N PHE A 93 -24.70 -3.12 1.11
CA PHE A 93 -24.51 -3.03 -0.34
C PHE A 93 -25.23 -1.80 -0.90
N ASN A 94 -24.49 -0.90 -1.54
CA ASN A 94 -25.04 0.17 -2.35
C ASN A 94 -25.24 -0.34 -3.79
N LYS A 95 -26.50 -0.46 -4.21
CA LYS A 95 -26.90 -0.91 -5.55
C LYS A 95 -26.49 0.06 -6.66
N GLU A 96 -26.57 1.36 -6.43
CA GLU A 96 -26.28 2.40 -7.43
C GLU A 96 -24.79 2.42 -7.80
N GLU A 97 -23.93 2.30 -6.80
CA GLU A 97 -22.48 2.31 -6.97
C GLU A 97 -21.89 0.92 -7.25
N ASN A 98 -22.69 -0.14 -7.02
CA ASN A 98 -22.29 -1.55 -7.01
C ASN A 98 -21.08 -1.80 -6.10
N VAL A 99 -21.19 -1.37 -4.84
CA VAL A 99 -20.12 -1.48 -3.83
C VAL A 99 -20.70 -1.79 -2.46
N PHE A 100 -19.93 -2.49 -1.63
CA PHE A 100 -20.17 -2.48 -0.19
C PHE A 100 -19.56 -1.23 0.45
N ARG A 101 -20.26 -0.64 1.41
CA ARG A 101 -19.74 0.46 2.22
C ARG A 101 -20.29 0.43 3.64
N SER A 102 -19.55 1.03 4.57
CA SER A 102 -20.07 1.25 5.92
C SER A 102 -21.19 2.28 5.92
N VAL A 103 -22.27 1.99 6.63
CA VAL A 103 -23.39 2.93 6.84
C VAL A 103 -23.31 3.67 8.18
N HIS A 104 -22.60 3.10 9.16
CA HIS A 104 -22.42 3.68 10.48
C HIS A 104 -21.03 3.39 11.04
N GLY A 105 -20.54 4.30 11.89
CA GLY A 105 -19.25 4.20 12.57
C GLY A 105 -18.08 4.53 11.64
N HIS A 106 -17.00 3.79 11.77
CA HIS A 106 -15.80 3.99 10.96
C HIS A 106 -16.06 3.79 9.46
N TYR A 107 -15.55 4.66 8.60
CA TYR A 107 -15.74 4.54 7.15
C TYR A 107 -14.92 3.39 6.57
N ARG A 108 -15.56 2.54 5.76
CA ARG A 108 -14.95 1.52 4.91
C ARG A 108 -15.69 1.52 3.57
N LEU A 109 -14.97 1.59 2.47
CA LEU A 109 -15.51 1.45 1.11
C LEU A 109 -14.74 0.36 0.36
N PHE A 110 -15.49 -0.63 -0.12
CA PHE A 110 -14.99 -1.82 -0.80
C PHE A 110 -15.10 -1.68 -2.33
N ASN A 111 -14.65 -0.54 -2.86
CA ASN A 111 -14.83 -0.13 -4.26
C ASN A 111 -14.10 -1.00 -5.30
N HIS A 112 -13.14 -1.82 -4.86
CA HIS A 112 -12.40 -2.74 -5.71
C HIS A 112 -12.95 -4.18 -5.71
N ASP A 113 -13.98 -4.46 -4.91
CA ASP A 113 -14.59 -5.79 -4.77
C ASP A 113 -15.97 -5.85 -5.45
N LYS A 114 -16.15 -5.11 -6.55
CA LYS A 114 -17.41 -5.02 -7.32
C LYS A 114 -17.87 -6.36 -7.89
N ASP A 115 -16.94 -7.28 -8.10
CA ASP A 115 -17.22 -8.64 -8.56
C ASP A 115 -17.97 -9.48 -7.52
N CYS A 116 -18.02 -9.05 -6.26
CA CYS A 116 -18.88 -9.66 -5.26
C CYS A 116 -20.37 -9.37 -5.49
N GLY A 117 -20.73 -8.31 -6.22
CA GLY A 117 -22.12 -7.84 -6.28
C GLY A 117 -22.71 -7.63 -4.87
N ASP A 118 -23.96 -8.03 -4.66
CA ASP A 118 -24.61 -7.99 -3.33
C ASP A 118 -24.25 -9.17 -2.40
N ASN A 119 -23.32 -10.04 -2.82
CA ASN A 119 -22.96 -11.25 -2.07
C ASN A 119 -22.03 -10.92 -0.89
N PHE A 120 -22.64 -10.56 0.24
CA PHE A 120 -21.90 -10.19 1.45
C PHE A 120 -21.04 -11.35 2.00
N THR A 121 -21.49 -12.59 1.85
CA THR A 121 -20.71 -13.77 2.27
C THR A 121 -19.42 -13.90 1.47
N MET A 122 -19.45 -13.64 0.16
CA MET A 122 -18.27 -13.64 -0.70
C MET A 122 -17.28 -12.56 -0.29
N LEU A 123 -17.76 -11.33 -0.03
CA LEU A 123 -16.93 -10.24 0.50
C LEU A 123 -16.31 -10.65 1.85
N MET A 124 -17.13 -11.16 2.77
CA MET A 124 -16.69 -11.54 4.10
C MET A 124 -15.61 -12.63 4.05
N ASN A 125 -15.79 -13.68 3.25
CA ASN A 125 -14.81 -14.75 3.10
C ASN A 125 -13.49 -14.23 2.51
N ARG A 126 -13.58 -13.36 1.50
CA ARG A 126 -12.40 -12.70 0.90
C ARG A 126 -11.60 -11.93 1.94
N TYR A 127 -12.25 -11.11 2.76
CA TYR A 127 -11.57 -10.31 3.76
C TYR A 127 -11.11 -11.12 4.98
N LYS A 128 -11.83 -12.18 5.38
CA LYS A 128 -11.34 -13.13 6.39
C LYS A 128 -10.00 -13.74 5.97
N ASN A 129 -9.87 -14.13 4.70
CA ASN A 129 -8.61 -14.63 4.15
C ASN A 129 -7.52 -13.56 4.13
N ARG A 130 -7.82 -12.33 3.68
CA ARG A 130 -6.89 -11.20 3.71
C ARG A 130 -6.40 -10.88 5.13
N ILE A 131 -7.31 -10.87 6.12
CA ILE A 131 -6.98 -10.66 7.55
C ILE A 131 -6.12 -11.80 8.08
N ALA A 132 -6.42 -13.05 7.72
CA ALA A 132 -5.60 -14.20 8.11
C ALA A 132 -4.18 -14.10 7.53
N ASN A 133 -4.03 -13.68 6.27
CA ASN A 133 -2.72 -13.41 5.65
C ASN A 133 -1.93 -12.37 6.44
N LEU A 134 -2.56 -11.23 6.77
CA LEU A 134 -1.93 -10.20 7.60
C LEU A 134 -1.51 -10.78 8.95
N LYS A 135 -2.40 -11.45 9.69
CA LYS A 135 -2.08 -12.06 10.99
C LYS A 135 -0.93 -13.06 10.90
N LYS A 136 -0.81 -13.83 9.81
CA LYS A 136 0.31 -14.74 9.57
C LYS A 136 1.62 -13.96 9.37
N ILE A 137 1.62 -12.94 8.53
CA ILE A 137 2.78 -12.10 8.25
C ILE A 137 3.24 -11.36 9.51
N MET A 138 2.32 -10.79 10.28
CA MET A 138 2.59 -10.09 11.54
C MET A 138 3.26 -10.98 12.61
N LYS A 139 3.17 -12.31 12.51
CA LYS A 139 3.85 -13.27 13.40
C LYS A 139 5.23 -13.70 12.88
N SER A 140 5.57 -13.42 11.63
CA SER A 140 6.86 -13.82 11.05
C SER A 140 8.03 -13.09 11.71
N LYS A 141 9.25 -13.63 11.66
CA LYS A 141 10.46 -12.91 12.13
C LYS A 141 11.07 -11.99 11.06
N GLU A 142 10.50 -12.01 9.86
CA GLU A 142 10.99 -11.25 8.72
C GLU A 142 10.82 -9.75 8.91
N ASN A 143 11.68 -8.97 8.24
CA ASN A 143 11.55 -7.52 8.16
C ASN A 143 10.31 -7.14 7.35
N ILE A 144 9.52 -6.22 7.88
CA ILE A 144 8.31 -5.70 7.24
C ILE A 144 8.46 -4.19 7.01
N LEU A 145 8.14 -3.75 5.80
CA LEU A 145 7.96 -2.33 5.50
C LEU A 145 6.46 -2.01 5.46
N PHE A 146 5.99 -1.21 6.40
CA PHE A 146 4.65 -0.65 6.37
C PHE A 146 4.67 0.70 5.64
N VAL A 147 3.71 0.91 4.76
CA VAL A 147 3.55 2.17 4.01
C VAL A 147 2.13 2.67 4.17
N GLN A 148 1.99 3.88 4.71
CA GLN A 148 0.72 4.55 4.95
C GLN A 148 0.68 5.87 4.21
N ALA A 149 -0.35 6.10 3.39
CA ALA A 149 -0.60 7.41 2.80
C ALA A 149 -1.44 8.30 3.72
N CYS A 150 -1.03 9.54 3.88
CA CYS A 150 -1.72 10.56 4.64
C CYS A 150 -2.15 11.68 3.68
N GLU A 151 -3.46 11.80 3.50
CA GLU A 151 -4.11 12.84 2.70
C GLU A 151 -5.22 13.45 3.54
N ASN A 152 -5.11 14.75 3.83
CA ASN A 152 -6.11 15.56 4.55
C ASN A 152 -6.67 14.94 5.84
N CYS A 153 -5.89 14.07 6.50
CA CYS A 153 -6.34 13.33 7.67
C CYS A 153 -5.50 13.64 8.91
N TYR A 154 -6.15 13.68 10.06
CA TYR A 154 -5.47 13.55 11.35
C TYR A 154 -5.19 12.08 11.61
N MET A 155 -3.93 11.73 11.87
CA MET A 155 -3.54 10.37 12.20
C MET A 155 -2.67 10.39 13.46
N ASP A 156 -3.04 9.55 14.42
CA ASP A 156 -2.20 9.24 15.57
C ASP A 156 -1.16 8.18 15.16
N VAL A 157 -0.06 8.68 14.59
CA VAL A 157 1.00 7.88 13.99
C VAL A 157 1.85 7.15 15.03
N ASP A 158 1.97 7.71 16.24
CA ASP A 158 2.70 7.09 17.34
C ASP A 158 1.90 5.92 17.89
N ASN A 159 0.59 6.08 18.07
CA ASN A 159 -0.28 4.96 18.45
C ASN A 159 -0.29 3.86 17.38
N LEU A 160 -0.34 4.20 16.09
CA LEU A 160 -0.21 3.22 15.02
C LEU A 160 1.11 2.44 15.14
N TYR A 161 2.23 3.13 15.35
CA TYR A 161 3.54 2.50 15.53
C TYR A 161 3.57 1.56 16.74
N GLU A 162 3.04 1.98 17.90
CA GLU A 162 3.02 1.15 19.10
C GLU A 162 2.09 -0.06 18.97
N ILE A 163 0.94 0.10 18.31
CA ILE A 163 0.06 -1.01 17.93
C ILE A 163 0.82 -2.02 17.06
N LEU A 164 1.52 -1.54 16.02
CA LEU A 164 2.33 -2.41 15.16
C LEU A 164 3.43 -3.11 15.95
N ARG A 165 4.15 -2.39 16.82
CA ARG A 165 5.19 -2.95 17.70
C ARG A 165 4.65 -4.06 18.60
N PHE A 166 3.48 -3.85 19.19
CA PHE A 166 2.78 -4.84 20.00
C PHE A 166 2.41 -6.08 19.18
N TYR A 167 1.77 -5.90 18.01
CA TYR A 167 1.40 -7.01 17.12
C TYR A 167 2.60 -7.80 16.60
N ARG A 168 3.72 -7.10 16.36
CA ARG A 168 4.98 -7.70 15.93
C ARG A 168 5.74 -8.38 17.06
N LYS A 169 5.34 -8.20 18.33
CA LYS A 169 6.07 -8.67 19.51
C LYS A 169 7.54 -8.22 19.48
N ASN A 170 7.77 -6.96 19.15
CA ASN A 170 9.10 -6.34 18.98
C ASN A 170 9.96 -6.93 17.83
N ASN A 171 9.42 -7.79 16.96
CA ASN A 171 10.13 -8.16 15.74
C ASN A 171 10.32 -6.93 14.82
N PRO A 172 11.41 -6.87 14.03
CA PRO A 172 11.77 -5.68 13.27
C PRO A 172 10.71 -5.31 12.23
N PHE A 173 10.51 -4.00 12.07
CA PHE A 173 9.74 -3.39 11.01
C PHE A 173 10.17 -1.92 10.83
N LYS A 174 9.78 -1.34 9.69
CA LYS A 174 9.87 0.11 9.43
C LYS A 174 8.49 0.63 9.02
N LEU A 175 8.17 1.85 9.44
CA LEU A 175 6.93 2.53 9.06
C LEU A 175 7.29 3.77 8.24
N ILE A 176 6.78 3.83 7.00
CA ILE A 176 6.82 5.00 6.13
C ILE A 176 5.45 5.67 6.12
N LEU A 177 5.44 6.98 6.33
CA LEU A 177 4.28 7.84 6.14
C LEU A 177 4.49 8.70 4.89
N LEU A 178 3.57 8.64 3.94
CA LEU A 178 3.57 9.49 2.74
C LEU A 178 2.68 10.70 3.02
N ASP A 179 3.27 11.88 3.16
CA ASP A 179 2.56 13.16 3.29
C ASP A 179 2.36 13.76 1.88
N LEU A 180 1.17 13.52 1.33
CA LEU A 180 0.83 13.77 -0.09
C LEU A 180 0.13 15.10 -0.35
N CYS A 181 -0.35 15.78 0.70
CA CYS A 181 -1.10 17.05 0.56
C CYS A 181 -0.51 18.15 1.45
N CYS A 182 0.79 18.09 1.74
CA CYS A 182 1.51 19.15 2.45
C CYS A 182 0.90 19.46 3.84
N SER A 183 0.52 18.43 4.61
CA SER A 183 -0.43 18.66 5.69
C SER A 183 0.21 19.16 6.99
N LYS A 184 -0.47 20.13 7.61
CA LYS A 184 -0.32 20.54 9.01
C LYS A 184 -0.85 19.49 10.00
N SER A 185 -1.27 18.30 9.54
CA SER A 185 -2.05 17.33 10.31
C SER A 185 -1.27 16.13 10.85
N ILE A 186 0.01 15.97 10.49
CA ILE A 186 0.92 15.06 11.22
C ILE A 186 1.52 15.85 12.38
N ASN A 187 1.25 15.44 13.62
CA ASN A 187 1.87 16.06 14.79
C ASN A 187 3.37 15.71 14.84
N LYS A 188 4.23 16.65 14.43
CA LYS A 188 5.67 16.45 14.29
C LYS A 188 6.46 16.43 15.59
N LYS A 189 5.86 16.85 16.72
CA LYS A 189 6.63 17.13 17.94
C LYS A 189 7.19 15.87 18.62
N ASN A 190 6.52 14.72 18.49
CA ASN A 190 6.85 13.50 19.25
C ASN A 190 6.98 12.23 18.39
N ILE A 191 7.21 12.38 17.08
CA ILE A 191 7.21 11.23 16.16
C ILE A 191 8.34 10.27 16.53
N ASN A 192 7.97 8.99 16.71
CA ASN A 192 8.94 7.93 16.96
C ASN A 192 10.05 7.94 15.88
N LYS A 193 11.32 7.95 16.30
CA LYS A 193 12.50 8.00 15.39
C LYS A 193 12.55 6.88 14.35
N ASN A 194 11.81 5.79 14.54
CA ASN A 194 11.72 4.67 13.61
C ASN A 194 10.63 4.86 12.53
N ILE A 195 9.87 5.96 12.60
CA ILE A 195 8.91 6.38 11.58
C ILE A 195 9.63 7.31 10.60
N THR A 196 9.59 6.98 9.32
CA THR A 196 10.12 7.84 8.25
C THR A 196 8.98 8.56 7.54
N ILE A 197 9.07 9.89 7.44
CA ILE A 197 8.07 10.69 6.73
C ILE A 197 8.64 11.09 5.39
N ILE A 198 7.93 10.75 4.32
CA ILE A 198 8.21 11.20 2.97
C ILE A 198 7.20 12.28 2.63
N LYS A 199 7.67 13.53 2.59
CA LYS A 199 6.89 14.64 2.06
C LYS A 199 7.04 14.69 0.55
N GLU A 200 5.93 14.46 -0.15
CA GLU A 200 5.86 14.50 -1.61
C GLU A 200 4.44 14.94 -2.00
N PRO A 201 4.18 16.25 -2.08
CA PRO A 201 2.85 16.74 -2.43
C PRO A 201 2.47 16.31 -3.85
N TYR A 202 1.16 16.21 -4.10
CA TYR A 202 0.67 16.04 -5.47
C TYR A 202 1.16 17.15 -6.41
N PRO A 203 1.30 16.88 -7.72
CA PRO A 203 1.75 17.87 -8.70
C PRO A 203 0.95 19.18 -8.70
N THR A 204 -0.37 19.08 -8.53
CA THR A 204 -1.33 20.21 -8.53
C THR A 204 -2.47 19.90 -7.56
N ASP A 205 -3.24 20.93 -7.17
CA ASP A 205 -4.36 20.80 -6.23
C ASP A 205 -5.53 19.96 -6.79
N ASP A 206 -5.67 19.89 -8.12
CA ASP A 206 -6.68 19.12 -8.84
C ASP A 206 -6.18 17.75 -9.33
N TYR A 207 -4.96 17.35 -8.95
CA TYR A 207 -4.37 16.09 -9.40
C TYR A 207 -5.09 14.88 -8.81
N LEU A 208 -5.65 14.05 -9.68
CA LEU A 208 -6.33 12.81 -9.29
C LEU A 208 -5.40 11.62 -9.43
N TRP A 209 -4.76 11.19 -8.33
CA TRP A 209 -3.78 10.10 -8.38
C TRP A 209 -4.38 8.76 -8.85
N TRP A 210 -5.71 8.55 -8.78
CA TRP A 210 -6.37 7.34 -9.30
C TRP A 210 -6.75 7.46 -10.78
N SER A 211 -6.71 8.65 -11.36
CA SER A 211 -7.03 8.87 -12.77
C SER A 211 -5.88 8.41 -13.65
N LYS A 212 -6.19 7.55 -14.63
CA LYS A 212 -5.21 7.04 -15.58
C LYS A 212 -4.54 8.18 -16.36
N ASP A 213 -5.29 9.22 -16.71
CA ASP A 213 -4.79 10.33 -17.51
C ASP A 213 -3.83 11.20 -16.69
N CYS A 214 -4.18 11.49 -15.43
CA CYS A 214 -3.29 12.21 -14.52
C CYS A 214 -2.01 11.42 -14.25
N ARG A 215 -2.11 10.12 -13.90
CA ARG A 215 -0.95 9.27 -13.59
C ARG A 215 0.02 9.11 -14.75
N LYS A 216 -0.49 9.06 -15.98
CA LYS A 216 0.31 8.87 -17.19
C LYS A 216 0.83 10.17 -17.80
N SER A 217 0.42 11.32 -17.29
CA SER A 217 1.02 12.61 -17.65
C SER A 217 2.48 12.68 -17.19
N ASP A 218 3.27 13.56 -17.80
CA ASP A 218 4.66 13.79 -17.39
C ASP A 218 4.76 14.18 -15.91
N ALA A 219 3.83 14.99 -15.43
CA ALA A 219 3.75 15.40 -14.03
C ALA A 219 3.46 14.23 -13.08
N GLY A 220 2.56 13.32 -13.48
CA GLY A 220 2.24 12.11 -12.71
C GLY A 220 3.40 11.13 -12.66
N ILE A 221 4.06 10.90 -13.80
CA ILE A 221 5.25 10.04 -13.91
C ILE A 221 6.41 10.61 -13.08
N ASP A 222 6.64 11.92 -13.14
CA ASP A 222 7.68 12.56 -12.34
C ASP A 222 7.38 12.48 -10.84
N PHE A 223 6.14 12.75 -10.42
CA PHE A 223 5.69 12.58 -9.03
C PHE A 223 5.93 11.18 -8.50
N GLU A 224 5.48 10.14 -9.21
CA GLU A 224 5.69 8.76 -8.76
C GLU A 224 7.18 8.38 -8.79
N ASN A 225 7.97 8.87 -9.76
CA ASN A 225 9.42 8.65 -9.78
C ASN A 225 10.14 9.29 -8.58
N ARG A 226 9.77 10.51 -8.18
CA ARG A 226 10.33 11.15 -6.98
C ARG A 226 9.99 10.35 -5.73
N LEU A 227 8.74 9.90 -5.61
CA LEU A 227 8.28 9.03 -4.51
C LEU A 227 9.07 7.71 -4.48
N ARG A 228 9.26 7.07 -5.64
CA ARG A 228 10.07 5.85 -5.80
C ARG A 228 11.48 6.03 -5.31
N LYS A 229 12.21 7.03 -5.81
CA LYS A 229 13.59 7.29 -5.42
C LYS A 229 13.74 7.48 -3.91
N LYS A 230 12.79 8.18 -3.27
CA LYS A 230 12.78 8.36 -1.81
C LYS A 230 12.57 7.05 -1.06
N ILE A 231 11.63 6.20 -1.50
CA ILE A 231 11.36 4.89 -0.89
C ILE A 231 12.53 3.92 -1.11
N GLU A 232 13.08 3.84 -2.31
CA GLU A 232 14.26 3.01 -2.61
C GLU A 232 15.46 3.44 -1.77
N GLY A 233 15.70 4.74 -1.62
CA GLY A 233 16.73 5.28 -0.73
C GLY A 233 16.53 4.94 0.75
N ILE A 234 15.31 4.58 1.17
CA ILE A 234 15.03 4.11 2.53
C ILE A 234 15.19 2.59 2.66
N ILE A 235 14.96 1.88 1.56
CA ILE A 235 15.04 0.41 1.49
C ILE A 235 16.49 -0.03 1.45
N HIS A 236 17.34 0.64 0.68
CA HIS A 236 18.72 0.23 0.40
C HIS A 236 19.78 0.81 1.35
N VAL A 237 19.37 1.43 2.47
CA VAL A 237 20.24 1.91 3.57
C VAL A 237 20.17 0.92 4.71
#